data_AF-A0A067ET07-F1
#
_entry.id   AF-A0A067ET07-F1
#
_cell.length_a   1.000
_cell.length_b   1.000
_cell.length_c   1.000
_cell.angle_alpha   90.00
_cell.angle_beta   90.00
_cell.angle_gamma   90.00
#
_symmetry.space_group_name_H-M   'P 1'
#
loop_
_entity.id
_entity.type
_entity.pdbx_description
1 polymer ?
#
loop_
_entity_poly.entity_id
_entity_poly.type
_entity_poly.pdbx_seq_one_letter_code
_entity_poly.pdbx_strand_id
1 'polypeptide(L)' 'VFNVKDFGAVADGIKDDSKAFETAWREACNWDGIKSAVLVPPGKYL' A
#
# COMPACT_ATOMS: atom_id res chain seq x y z
N VAL A 1 2.57 -6.05 -8.56
CA VAL A 1 2.87 -4.78 -7.84
C VAL A 1 1.62 -4.42 -7.08
N PHE A 2 1.75 -4.08 -5.81
CA PHE A 2 0.66 -3.80 -4.88
C PHE A 2 0.70 -2.31 -4.56
N ASN A 3 -0.11 -1.52 -5.27
CA ASN A 3 -0.15 -0.07 -5.08
C ASN A 3 -1.01 0.26 -3.86
N VAL A 4 -0.46 0.97 -2.88
CA VAL A 4 -1.18 1.31 -1.63
C VAL A 4 -2.47 2.09 -1.89
N LYS A 5 -2.58 2.82 -3.01
CA LYS A 5 -3.81 3.53 -3.39
C LYS A 5 -4.96 2.61 -3.78
N ASP A 6 -4.66 1.42 -4.31
CA ASP A 6 -5.68 0.40 -4.62
C ASP A 6 -6.30 -0.17 -3.33
N PHE A 7 -5.59 -0.02 -2.20
CA PHE A 7 -6.04 -0.43 -0.87
C PHE A 7 -6.61 0.74 -0.02
N GLY A 8 -6.82 1.90 -0.64
CA GLY A 8 -7.49 3.04 -0.02
C GLY A 8 -6.57 4.09 0.61
N ALA A 9 -5.26 4.05 0.35
CA ALA A 9 -4.36 5.13 0.75
C ALA A 9 -4.65 6.41 -0.04
N VAL A 10 -4.74 7.56 0.63
CA VAL A 10 -5.11 8.84 -0.01
C VAL A 10 -3.89 9.74 -0.22
N ALA A 11 -2.93 9.71 0.69
CA ALA A 11 -1.73 10.55 0.66
C ALA A 11 -2.00 12.07 0.82
N ASP A 12 -3.02 12.45 1.60
CA ASP A 12 -3.35 13.84 1.94
C ASP A 12 -2.67 14.35 3.22
N GLY A 13 -2.01 13.45 3.97
CA GLY A 13 -1.35 13.74 5.25
C GLY A 13 -2.32 14.05 6.39
N ILE A 14 -3.59 13.72 6.23
CA ILE A 14 -4.68 13.94 7.18
C ILE A 14 -5.34 12.61 7.53
N LYS A 15 -5.68 11.81 6.52
CA LYS A 15 -6.23 10.48 6.68
C LYS A 15 -5.12 9.53 7.12
N ASP A 16 -5.43 8.73 8.16
CA ASP A 16 -4.62 7.58 8.54
C ASP A 16 -4.72 6.51 7.44
N ASP A 17 -3.59 6.27 6.76
CA ASP A 17 -3.42 5.33 5.67
C ASP A 17 -2.83 3.99 6.15
N SER A 18 -2.56 3.81 7.45
CA SER A 18 -1.90 2.62 8.01
C SER A 18 -2.56 1.30 7.57
N LYS A 19 -3.89 1.24 7.57
CA LYS A 19 -4.66 0.05 7.17
C LYS A 19 -4.51 -0.30 5.68
N ALA A 20 -4.35 0.72 4.83
CA ALA A 20 -4.10 0.51 3.41
C ALA A 20 -2.69 -0.07 3.19
N PHE A 21 -1.69 0.45 3.91
CA PHE A 21 -0.32 -0.07 3.89
C PHE A 21 -0.24 -1.50 4.43
N GLU A 22 -0.87 -1.77 5.57
CA GLU A 22 -0.92 -3.12 6.16
C GLU A 22 -1.52 -4.14 5.19
N THR A 23 -2.62 -3.75 4.53
CA THR A 23 -3.29 -4.61 3.55
C THR A 23 -2.39 -4.85 2.34
N ALA A 24 -1.82 -3.80 1.74
CA ALA A 24 -0.91 -3.93 0.60
C ALA A 24 0.29 -4.84 0.93
N TRP A 25 0.85 -4.70 2.14
CA TRP A 25 1.96 -5.50 2.61
C TRP A 25 1.58 -6.96 2.79
N ARG A 26 0.43 -7.23 3.42
CA ARG A 26 -0.08 -8.59 3.61
C ARG A 26 -0.32 -9.31 2.29
N GLU A 27 -0.96 -8.64 1.32
CA GLU A 27 -1.18 -9.21 -0.02
C GLU A 27 0.14 -9.46 -0.75
N ALA A 28 1.12 -8.56 -0.62
CA ALA A 28 2.44 -8.75 -1.21
C ALA A 28 3.23 -9.91 -0.60
N CYS A 29 3.07 -10.16 0.71
CA CYS A 29 3.69 -11.29 1.42
C CYS A 29 3.02 -12.62 1.12
N ASN A 30 1.70 -12.63 0.91
CA ASN A 30 0.93 -13.83 0.58
C ASN A 30 0.90 -14.14 -0.92
N TRP A 31 1.67 -13.41 -1.73
CA TRP A 31 1.73 -13.62 -3.17
C TRP A 31 2.65 -14.78 -3.54
N ASP A 32 2.09 -15.83 -4.13
CA ASP A 32 2.82 -17.04 -4.54
C ASP A 32 3.64 -16.88 -5.84
N GLY A 33 3.64 -15.69 -6.45
CA GLY A 33 4.40 -15.43 -7.68
C GLY A 33 5.87 -15.09 -7.44
N ILE A 34 6.67 -15.10 -8.52
CA ILE A 34 8.14 -14.97 -8.47
C ILE A 34 8.61 -13.60 -7.92
N LYS A 35 7.80 -12.54 -8.07
CA LYS A 35 8.13 -11.18 -7.61
C LYS A 35 6.90 -10.48 -7.03
N SER A 36 7.07 -9.87 -5.87
CA SER A 36 6.14 -8.91 -5.29
C SER A 36 6.87 -7.59 -4.99
N ALA A 37 6.15 -6.49 -5.09
CA ALA A 37 6.64 -5.16 -4.76
C ALA A 37 5.46 -4.30 -4.32
N VAL A 38 5.60 -3.60 -3.21
CA VAL A 38 4.64 -2.60 -2.75
C VAL A 38 5.02 -1.26 -3.37
N LEU A 39 4.08 -0.63 -4.07
CA LEU A 39 4.26 0.66 -4.70
C LEU A 39 3.65 1.75 -3.83
N VAL A 40 4.47 2.73 -3.44
CA VAL A 40 4.06 3.93 -2.71
C VAL A 40 4.25 5.14 -3.63
N PRO A 41 3.17 5.67 -4.23
CA PRO A 41 3.27 6.87 -5.06
C PRO A 41 3.67 8.11 -4.25
N PRO A 42 4.22 9.16 -4.89
CA PRO A 42 4.47 10.43 -4.23
C PRO A 42 3.22 11.01 -3.56
N GLY A 43 3.38 11.55 -2.35
CA GLY A 43 2.32 12.15 -1.55
C GLY A 43 2.72 12.22 -0.08
N LYS A 44 1.82 12.70 0.79
CA LYS A 44 2.05 12.77 2.23
C LYS A 44 1.17 11.74 2.93
N TYR A 45 1.77 10.75 3.58
CA TYR A 45 1.03 9.69 4.27
C TYR A 45 1.09 9.93 5.77
N LEU A 46 0.00 9.55 6.45
CA LEU A 46 -0.09 9.50 7.91
C LEU A 46 -0.39 8.06 8.35
#